data_AF-A0A8I1QJ15-F1
#
_entry.id   AF-A0A8I1QJ15-F1
#
_cell.length_a   1.000
_cell.length_b   1.000
_cell.length_c   1.000
_cell.angle_alpha   90.00
_cell.angle_beta   90.00
_cell.angle_gamma   90.00
#
_symmetry.space_group_name_H-M   'P 1'
#
loop_
_entity.id
_entity.type
_entity.pdbx_description
1 polymer ?
#
loop_
_entity_poly.entity_id
_entity_poly.type
_entity_poly.pdbx_seq_one_letter_code
_entity_poly.pdbx_strand_id
1 'polypeptide(L)'
;MPVTRVTRPYAITMWEFSWIERRWPGAGYEDWDQALDELVERGYDAVRIDAFPHLIGVDPNGSFIIESDGQDGDWGAPGDVEVARPGPALVEFIGKCRDRGVMVGLSTWYKRDRDNVRMRIRNEADQARVWADTLRIVRDAGLLDAILYVDLCNEFPNAKWAPYLYGSDEAPAELLTTPRLRKWMRDSIALLRAEFGDLDYTYSQSSQFDLWPEQDVSMLDFLEPHIWMNNPSCSSFNAEIGYSFRTREFQNFMTRSRPHYLANKPRFDAALTEWIDKAADWSKRTGKPLVTTESWAVINYRDWPMADWGWVMDLCAEGVEQAAATGRWTAICTSNFCGPQYRGMWRDIGWHRRLTDIIKSSPLAAEFRK
;
A
#
# COMPACT_ATOMS: atom_id res chain seq x y z
N MET A 1 10.89 -14.53 2.55
CA MET A 1 10.43 -15.43 1.46
C MET A 1 9.70 -14.60 0.42
N PRO A 2 9.94 -14.80 -0.89
CA PRO A 2 9.29 -14.03 -1.96
C PRO A 2 7.77 -14.25 -2.01
N VAL A 3 6.99 -13.22 -2.35
CA VAL A 3 5.53 -13.31 -2.55
C VAL A 3 5.12 -14.22 -3.70
N THR A 4 6.03 -14.52 -4.61
CA THR A 4 5.84 -15.49 -5.70
C THR A 4 5.86 -16.94 -5.25
N ARG A 5 6.34 -17.23 -4.03
CA ARG A 5 6.42 -18.60 -3.49
C ARG A 5 6.15 -18.61 -1.99
N VAL A 6 4.90 -18.86 -1.63
CA VAL A 6 4.43 -18.87 -0.25
C VAL A 6 3.74 -20.19 0.09
N THR A 7 3.77 -20.59 1.36
CA THR A 7 3.07 -21.79 1.85
C THR A 7 1.63 -21.48 2.26
N ARG A 8 1.36 -20.22 2.58
CA ARG A 8 0.05 -19.63 2.88
C ARG A 8 0.09 -18.13 2.59
N PRO A 9 -1.05 -17.47 2.40
CA PRO A 9 -1.08 -16.01 2.27
C PRO A 9 -0.64 -15.31 3.55
N TYR A 10 -0.12 -14.09 3.39
CA TYR A 10 0.16 -13.16 4.48
C TYR A 10 -1.06 -12.26 4.76
N ALA A 11 -1.32 -12.02 6.03
CA ALA A 11 -2.19 -10.92 6.45
C ALA A 11 -1.31 -9.67 6.56
N ILE A 12 -1.41 -8.80 5.56
CA ILE A 12 -0.57 -7.60 5.43
C ILE A 12 -1.34 -6.35 5.84
N THR A 13 -0.68 -5.35 6.41
CA THR A 13 -1.25 -4.01 6.58
C THR A 13 -0.38 -2.95 5.94
N MET A 14 -0.96 -1.82 5.53
CA MET A 14 -0.18 -0.66 5.09
C MET A 14 0.00 0.33 6.24
N TRP A 15 1.26 0.63 6.57
CA TRP A 15 1.65 1.71 7.49
C TRP A 15 2.33 2.88 6.77
N GLU A 16 2.42 2.81 5.43
CA GLU A 16 2.90 3.86 4.53
C GLU A 16 4.10 4.63 5.10
N PHE A 17 4.10 5.96 5.16
CA PHE A 17 5.06 6.81 5.82
C PHE A 17 4.75 7.08 7.31
N SER A 18 3.56 6.73 7.82
CA SER A 18 3.18 6.94 9.23
C SER A 18 4.09 6.25 10.22
N TRP A 19 4.65 5.09 9.89
CA TRP A 19 5.54 4.38 10.82
C TRP A 19 6.68 5.28 11.31
N ILE A 20 7.16 6.21 10.48
CA ILE A 20 8.23 7.15 10.85
C ILE A 20 7.75 8.58 11.08
N GLU A 21 6.73 9.05 10.35
CA GLU A 21 6.22 10.42 10.48
C GLU A 21 5.35 10.62 11.73
N ARG A 22 4.56 9.61 12.12
CA ARG A 22 3.56 9.70 13.20
C ARG A 22 4.14 9.29 14.55
N ARG A 23 5.17 10.01 14.98
CA ARG A 23 5.91 9.75 16.23
C ARG A 23 5.87 10.90 17.25
N TRP A 24 4.98 11.87 17.07
CA TRP A 24 4.67 12.88 18.10
C TRP A 24 3.71 12.30 19.16
N PRO A 25 3.52 12.96 20.33
CA PRO A 25 2.65 12.42 21.37
C PRO A 25 1.20 12.19 20.91
N GLY A 26 0.73 10.95 21.05
CA GLY A 26 -0.60 10.47 20.65
C GLY A 26 -0.76 10.12 19.17
N ALA A 27 0.32 10.06 18.40
CA ALA A 27 0.27 9.93 16.94
C ALA A 27 0.01 8.51 16.43
N GLY A 28 0.41 7.50 17.20
CA GLY A 28 0.15 6.07 16.97
C GLY A 28 1.42 5.20 16.84
N TYR A 29 2.56 5.77 16.46
CA TYR A 29 3.80 5.03 16.18
C TYR A 29 5.00 5.54 16.98
N GLU A 30 4.78 6.23 18.11
CA GLU A 30 5.86 6.67 19.00
C GLU A 30 6.74 5.50 19.42
N ASP A 31 6.09 4.38 19.81
CA ASP A 31 6.70 3.12 20.21
C ASP A 31 6.40 2.03 19.16
N TRP A 32 7.42 1.66 18.39
CA TRP A 32 7.30 0.61 17.39
C TRP A 32 7.12 -0.78 18.00
N ASP A 33 7.69 -1.05 19.18
CA ASP A 33 7.52 -2.34 19.83
C ASP A 33 6.06 -2.54 20.21
N GLN A 34 5.42 -1.53 20.81
CA GLN A 34 3.99 -1.57 21.11
C GLN A 34 3.14 -1.73 19.83
N ALA A 35 3.37 -0.91 18.82
CA ALA A 35 2.59 -0.96 17.58
C ALA A 35 2.69 -2.34 16.89
N LEU A 36 3.89 -2.94 16.87
CA LEU A 36 4.11 -4.26 16.28
C LEU A 36 3.57 -5.40 17.15
N ASP A 37 3.64 -5.30 18.48
CA ASP A 37 3.01 -6.28 19.38
C ASP A 37 1.48 -6.29 19.18
N GLU A 38 0.87 -5.12 19.07
CA GLU A 38 -0.55 -4.95 18.77
C GLU A 38 -0.92 -5.48 17.37
N LEU A 39 -0.03 -5.31 16.38
CA LEU A 39 -0.19 -5.86 15.02
C LEU A 39 -0.24 -7.40 15.05
N VAL A 40 0.71 -8.02 15.76
CA VAL A 40 0.77 -9.48 15.90
C VAL A 40 -0.41 -10.03 16.71
N GLU A 41 -0.86 -9.32 17.75
CA GLU A 41 -2.04 -9.69 18.55
C GLU A 41 -3.30 -9.83 17.68
N ARG A 42 -3.43 -8.96 16.67
CA ARG A 42 -4.50 -8.94 15.66
C ARG A 42 -4.33 -9.98 14.55
N GLY A 43 -3.19 -10.67 14.53
CA GLY A 43 -2.91 -11.80 13.67
C GLY A 43 -2.25 -11.46 12.34
N TYR A 44 -1.82 -10.22 12.13
CA TYR A 44 -1.04 -9.83 10.96
C TYR A 44 0.40 -10.30 11.07
N ASP A 45 0.98 -10.61 9.93
CA ASP A 45 2.34 -11.12 9.80
C ASP A 45 3.11 -10.50 8.62
N ALA A 46 2.57 -9.42 8.06
CA ALA A 46 3.27 -8.56 7.13
C ALA A 46 2.86 -7.09 7.27
N VAL A 47 3.75 -6.18 6.89
CA VAL A 47 3.49 -4.74 6.80
C VAL A 47 4.10 -4.15 5.52
N ARG A 48 3.39 -3.22 4.87
CA ARG A 48 3.88 -2.39 3.76
C ARG A 48 4.20 -0.99 4.26
N ILE A 49 5.41 -0.51 4.01
CA ILE A 49 5.88 0.80 4.46
C ILE A 49 6.55 1.59 3.33
N ASP A 50 6.60 2.92 3.49
CA ASP A 50 7.47 3.81 2.72
C ASP A 50 8.92 3.63 3.19
N ALA A 51 9.81 3.26 2.27
CA ALA A 51 11.23 3.11 2.52
C ALA A 51 12.04 4.41 2.36
N PHE A 52 11.43 5.47 1.83
CA PHE A 52 12.05 6.77 1.51
C PHE A 52 13.37 6.66 0.70
N PRO A 53 13.39 5.87 -0.41
CA PRO A 53 14.62 5.61 -1.15
C PRO A 53 15.24 6.88 -1.72
N HIS A 54 14.44 7.88 -2.09
CA HIS A 54 14.91 9.17 -2.59
C HIS A 54 15.67 9.99 -1.53
N LEU A 55 15.32 9.86 -0.25
CA LEU A 55 16.05 10.50 0.85
C LEU A 55 17.31 9.72 1.19
N ILE A 56 17.19 8.39 1.31
CA ILE A 56 18.30 7.49 1.58
C ILE A 56 19.39 7.60 0.50
N GLY A 57 18.98 7.68 -0.77
CA GLY A 57 19.89 7.88 -1.90
C GLY A 57 20.55 9.27 -1.96
N VAL A 58 20.20 10.18 -1.05
CA VAL A 58 20.88 11.47 -0.84
C VAL A 58 21.78 11.39 0.39
N ASP A 59 21.22 11.08 1.56
CA ASP A 59 21.97 10.87 2.80
C ASP A 59 21.17 9.97 3.77
N PRO A 60 21.57 8.70 3.98
CA PRO A 60 20.87 7.79 4.88
C PRO A 60 20.92 8.23 6.35
N ASN A 61 21.90 9.05 6.74
CA ASN A 61 22.06 9.57 8.10
C ASN A 61 21.61 11.03 8.23
N GLY A 62 21.09 11.61 7.13
CA GLY A 62 20.66 13.00 7.07
C GLY A 62 19.37 13.26 7.85
N SER A 63 18.93 14.51 7.82
CA SER A 63 17.62 14.89 8.35
C SER A 63 16.87 15.73 7.34
N PHE A 64 15.61 15.37 7.09
CA PHE A 64 14.80 15.94 6.03
C PHE A 64 13.50 16.47 6.63
N ILE A 65 13.16 17.73 6.31
CA ILE A 65 11.82 18.25 6.60
C ILE A 65 10.91 17.86 5.45
N ILE A 66 9.98 16.97 5.74
CA ILE A 66 8.92 16.55 4.83
C ILE A 66 7.78 17.57 4.91
N GLU A 67 7.39 18.08 3.76
CA GLU A 67 6.27 19.01 3.63
C GLU A 67 4.93 18.26 3.79
N SER A 68 3.96 18.89 4.44
CA SER A 68 2.60 18.34 4.52
C SER A 68 1.96 18.26 3.13
N ASP A 69 1.42 17.09 2.79
CA ASP A 69 0.65 16.90 1.56
C ASP A 69 -0.79 17.47 1.67
N GLY A 70 -1.14 18.09 2.80
CA GLY A 70 -2.47 18.66 3.05
C GLY A 70 -3.61 17.64 2.92
N GLN A 71 -3.32 16.35 3.15
CA GLN A 71 -4.28 15.27 2.93
C GLN A 71 -5.36 15.25 4.03
N ASP A 72 -6.57 14.85 3.64
CA ASP A 72 -7.75 14.81 4.51
C ASP A 72 -7.81 13.58 5.44
N GLY A 73 -6.88 12.64 5.29
CA GLY A 73 -6.76 11.42 6.12
C GLY A 73 -5.75 11.58 7.26
N ASP A 74 -5.68 10.57 8.12
CA ASP A 74 -4.74 10.53 9.27
C ASP A 74 -3.47 9.70 8.95
N TRP A 75 -3.11 9.56 7.66
CA TRP A 75 -1.83 9.00 7.23
C TRP A 75 -0.74 10.08 7.24
N GLY A 76 0.44 9.75 7.74
CA GLY A 76 1.57 10.66 7.92
C GLY A 76 1.29 11.83 8.84
N ALA A 77 2.12 12.86 8.72
CA ALA A 77 2.00 14.08 9.50
C ALA A 77 1.00 15.08 8.87
N PRO A 78 0.11 15.70 9.68
CA PRO A 78 -0.81 16.74 9.19
C PRO A 78 -0.11 18.08 8.89
N GLY A 79 1.13 18.25 9.38
CA GLY A 79 2.00 19.39 9.15
C GLY A 79 3.41 18.93 8.80
N ASP A 80 4.30 19.87 8.53
CA ASP A 80 5.71 19.56 8.27
C ASP A 80 6.30 18.74 9.42
N VAL A 81 7.06 17.70 9.08
CA VAL A 81 7.69 16.80 10.04
C VAL A 81 9.12 16.50 9.65
N GLU A 82 9.97 16.33 10.66
CA GLU A 82 11.35 15.90 10.46
C GLU A 82 11.43 14.38 10.37
N VAL A 83 12.01 13.87 9.28
CA VAL A 83 12.45 12.48 9.14
C VAL A 83 13.98 12.46 9.29
N ALA A 84 14.43 12.09 10.49
CA ALA A 84 15.85 12.01 10.82
C ALA A 84 16.39 10.59 10.64
N ARG A 85 17.59 10.49 10.07
CA ARG A 85 18.35 9.24 9.85
C ARG A 85 17.49 8.13 9.22
N PRO A 86 16.91 8.37 8.03
CA PRO A 86 15.96 7.44 7.42
C PRO A 86 16.54 6.03 7.20
N GLY A 87 17.84 5.90 6.89
CA GLY A 87 18.50 4.60 6.73
C GLY A 87 18.54 3.79 8.04
N PRO A 88 19.17 4.31 9.12
CA PRO A 88 19.15 3.66 10.43
C PRO A 88 17.74 3.38 10.97
N ALA A 89 16.80 4.31 10.80
CA ALA A 89 15.41 4.11 11.23
C ALA A 89 14.74 2.94 10.50
N LEU A 90 14.95 2.83 9.18
CA LEU A 90 14.44 1.72 8.37
C LEU A 90 15.02 0.38 8.83
N VAL A 91 16.33 0.30 9.08
CA VAL A 91 17.00 -0.91 9.59
C VAL A 91 16.48 -1.31 10.96
N GLU A 92 16.32 -0.36 11.87
CA GLU A 92 15.78 -0.63 13.21
C GLU A 92 14.36 -1.18 13.13
N PHE A 93 13.50 -0.54 12.33
CA PHE A 93 12.11 -0.97 12.18
C PHE A 93 12.00 -2.36 11.54
N ILE A 94 12.73 -2.64 10.46
CA ILE A 94 12.77 -3.97 9.84
C ILE A 94 13.30 -5.02 10.84
N GLY A 95 14.31 -4.68 11.65
CA GLY A 95 14.81 -5.54 12.72
C GLY A 95 13.70 -5.92 13.71
N LYS A 96 12.94 -4.93 14.20
CA LYS A 96 11.81 -5.15 15.12
C LYS A 96 10.69 -6.00 14.50
N CYS A 97 10.43 -5.84 13.20
CA CYS A 97 9.50 -6.69 12.45
C CYS A 97 10.01 -8.14 12.39
N ARG A 98 11.28 -8.34 12.02
CA ARG A 98 11.90 -9.67 11.92
C ARG A 98 11.86 -10.43 13.25
N ASP A 99 12.16 -9.74 14.36
CA ASP A 99 12.14 -10.33 15.71
C ASP A 99 10.74 -10.86 16.11
N ARG A 100 9.69 -10.39 15.44
CA ARG A 100 8.29 -10.80 15.62
C ARG A 100 7.76 -11.71 14.51
N GLY A 101 8.59 -12.06 13.53
CA GLY A 101 8.17 -12.83 12.35
C GLY A 101 7.25 -12.05 11.39
N VAL A 102 7.29 -10.71 11.42
CA VAL A 102 6.55 -9.84 10.52
C VAL A 102 7.40 -9.54 9.29
N MET A 103 6.90 -9.88 8.11
CA MET A 103 7.54 -9.59 6.83
C MET A 103 7.30 -8.16 6.38
N VAL A 104 8.24 -7.54 5.66
CA VAL A 104 8.15 -6.13 5.25
C VAL A 104 8.09 -5.99 3.73
N GLY A 105 6.96 -5.51 3.20
CA GLY A 105 6.86 -4.99 1.85
C GLY A 105 7.38 -3.57 1.79
N LEU A 106 8.38 -3.29 0.96
CA LEU A 106 8.87 -1.94 0.76
C LEU A 106 8.11 -1.29 -0.39
N SER A 107 7.63 -0.07 -0.18
CA SER A 107 7.11 0.81 -1.23
C SER A 107 7.67 2.22 -1.02
N THR A 108 7.21 3.19 -1.80
CA THR A 108 7.40 4.60 -1.49
C THR A 108 6.37 5.49 -2.16
N TRP A 109 6.02 6.57 -1.46
CA TRP A 109 5.15 7.64 -1.92
C TRP A 109 5.95 8.84 -2.42
N TYR A 110 7.29 8.79 -2.41
CA TYR A 110 8.17 9.90 -2.78
C TYR A 110 7.74 11.22 -2.14
N LYS A 111 7.62 11.21 -0.81
CA LYS A 111 7.27 12.38 -0.01
C LYS A 111 8.16 13.57 -0.35
N ARG A 112 7.55 14.75 -0.47
CA ARG A 112 8.25 15.98 -0.82
C ARG A 112 9.00 16.50 0.40
N ASP A 113 10.32 16.59 0.30
CA ASP A 113 11.15 17.36 1.23
C ASP A 113 11.38 18.79 0.69
N ARG A 114 11.94 19.67 1.52
CA ARG A 114 12.21 21.08 1.16
C ARG A 114 13.11 21.26 -0.07
N ASP A 115 14.04 20.35 -0.32
CA ASP A 115 14.92 20.38 -1.50
C ASP A 115 14.31 19.61 -2.69
N ASN A 116 13.13 19.02 -2.50
CA ASN A 116 12.36 18.24 -3.46
C ASN A 116 13.22 17.20 -4.18
N VAL A 117 14.02 16.44 -3.41
CA VAL A 117 15.06 15.55 -3.94
C VAL A 117 14.49 14.39 -4.75
N ARG A 118 13.20 14.07 -4.59
CA ARG A 118 12.46 13.14 -5.48
C ARG A 118 12.57 13.52 -6.97
N MET A 119 12.69 14.82 -7.29
CA MET A 119 12.85 15.31 -8.66
C MET A 119 14.25 15.06 -9.24
N ARG A 120 15.19 14.53 -8.46
CA ARG A 120 16.50 14.09 -8.94
C ARG A 120 16.44 12.75 -9.68
N ILE A 121 15.32 12.02 -9.60
CA ILE A 121 15.07 10.81 -10.36
C ILE A 121 14.71 11.20 -11.80
N ARG A 122 15.63 11.08 -12.76
CA ARG A 122 15.39 11.58 -14.13
C ARG A 122 15.18 10.49 -15.17
N ASN A 123 15.53 9.26 -14.81
CA ASN A 123 15.50 8.09 -15.70
C ASN A 123 15.44 6.81 -14.87
N GLU A 124 15.37 5.68 -15.56
CA GLU A 124 15.26 4.35 -14.99
C GLU A 124 16.48 3.95 -14.14
N ALA A 125 17.66 4.47 -14.48
CA ALA A 125 18.88 4.21 -13.73
C ALA A 125 18.90 4.99 -12.41
N ASP A 126 18.41 6.23 -12.38
CA ASP A 126 18.25 6.97 -11.13
C ASP A 126 17.22 6.30 -10.21
N GLN A 127 16.11 5.84 -10.79
CA GLN A 127 15.06 5.08 -10.10
C GLN A 127 15.64 3.80 -9.48
N ALA A 128 16.40 3.03 -10.24
CA ALA A 128 17.06 1.83 -9.73
C ALA A 128 18.12 2.16 -8.68
N ARG A 129 18.89 3.24 -8.86
CA ARG A 129 19.98 3.62 -7.95
C ARG A 129 19.47 3.94 -6.55
N VAL A 130 18.42 4.76 -6.41
CA VAL A 130 17.89 5.11 -5.07
C VAL A 130 17.38 3.89 -4.31
N TRP A 131 16.78 2.93 -5.02
CA TRP A 131 16.36 1.65 -4.45
C TRP A 131 17.55 0.74 -4.13
N ALA A 132 18.56 0.66 -5.00
CA ALA A 132 19.77 -0.12 -4.75
C ALA A 132 20.49 0.39 -3.50
N ASP A 133 20.66 1.71 -3.35
CA ASP A 133 21.28 2.32 -2.16
C ASP A 133 20.51 1.95 -0.88
N THR A 134 19.18 1.92 -0.95
CA THR A 134 18.30 1.50 0.16
C THR A 134 18.46 0.01 0.49
N LEU A 135 18.41 -0.86 -0.53
CA LEU A 135 18.53 -2.31 -0.34
C LEU A 135 19.93 -2.73 0.12
N ARG A 136 20.98 -2.00 -0.25
CA ARG A 136 22.34 -2.22 0.27
C ARG A 136 22.40 -2.01 1.78
N ILE A 137 21.76 -0.96 2.31
CA ILE A 137 21.72 -0.72 3.76
C ILE A 137 20.99 -1.87 4.48
N VAL A 138 19.86 -2.34 3.93
CA VAL A 138 19.11 -3.49 4.49
C VAL A 138 19.93 -4.78 4.43
N ARG A 139 20.64 -5.02 3.31
CA ARG A 139 21.55 -6.16 3.13
C ARG A 139 22.71 -6.14 4.10
N ASP A 140 23.37 -5.00 4.23
CA ASP A 140 24.56 -4.85 5.08
C ASP A 140 24.20 -5.00 6.57
N ALA A 141 22.93 -4.75 6.94
CA ALA A 141 22.36 -5.07 8.24
C ALA A 141 21.89 -6.55 8.39
N GLY A 142 21.97 -7.37 7.33
CA GLY A 142 21.56 -8.77 7.34
C GLY A 142 20.05 -8.97 7.48
N LEU A 143 19.24 -8.10 6.83
CA LEU A 143 17.78 -8.07 6.98
C LEU A 143 17.00 -8.35 5.68
N LEU A 144 17.66 -8.72 4.58
CA LEU A 144 16.97 -9.01 3.32
C LEU A 144 15.98 -10.19 3.42
N ASP A 145 16.20 -11.11 4.36
CA ASP A 145 15.33 -12.26 4.61
C ASP A 145 13.96 -11.86 5.18
N ALA A 146 13.89 -10.69 5.83
CA ALA A 146 12.66 -10.08 6.34
C ALA A 146 11.89 -9.27 5.27
N ILE A 147 12.47 -9.07 4.09
CA ILE A 147 11.79 -8.36 2.99
C ILE A 147 10.87 -9.31 2.24
N LEU A 148 9.62 -8.86 2.06
CA LEU A 148 8.56 -9.58 1.36
C LEU A 148 8.61 -9.29 -0.14
N TYR A 149 8.74 -8.01 -0.50
CA TYR A 149 8.82 -7.50 -1.88
C TYR A 149 9.32 -6.06 -1.91
N VAL A 150 9.60 -5.56 -3.12
CA VAL A 150 9.94 -4.16 -3.41
C VAL A 150 9.00 -3.59 -4.48
N ASP A 151 8.12 -2.68 -4.08
CA ASP A 151 7.26 -1.86 -4.93
C ASP A 151 7.95 -0.51 -5.22
N LEU A 152 8.35 -0.27 -6.46
CA LEU A 152 9.24 0.86 -6.76
C LEU A 152 8.55 2.23 -6.67
N CYS A 153 7.21 2.28 -6.73
CA CYS A 153 6.43 3.50 -6.59
C CYS A 153 4.97 3.17 -6.31
N ASN A 154 4.43 3.75 -5.25
CA ASN A 154 3.01 3.70 -4.93
C ASN A 154 2.13 4.21 -6.09
N GLU A 155 1.05 3.47 -6.40
CA GLU A 155 0.01 3.85 -7.38
C GLU A 155 0.56 4.36 -8.71
N PHE A 156 1.63 3.74 -9.21
CA PHE A 156 2.27 4.14 -10.44
C PHE A 156 1.27 4.07 -11.62
N PRO A 157 1.22 5.09 -12.50
CA PRO A 157 2.15 6.21 -12.61
C PRO A 157 1.51 7.54 -12.13
N ASN A 158 0.77 7.52 -11.01
CA ASN A 158 0.11 8.71 -10.48
C ASN A 158 1.12 9.83 -10.23
N ALA A 159 0.90 11.01 -10.84
CA ALA A 159 1.82 12.14 -10.76
C ALA A 159 2.07 12.60 -9.32
N LYS A 160 1.11 12.40 -8.41
CA LYS A 160 1.27 12.73 -6.99
C LYS A 160 2.50 12.06 -6.38
N TRP A 161 2.76 10.81 -6.76
CA TRP A 161 3.86 9.99 -6.23
C TRP A 161 5.01 9.85 -7.22
N ALA A 162 4.75 9.94 -8.53
CA ALA A 162 5.76 9.91 -9.58
C ALA A 162 5.91 11.27 -10.31
N PRO A 163 6.04 12.42 -9.61
CA PRO A 163 6.05 13.72 -10.27
C PRO A 163 7.26 13.90 -11.19
N TYR A 164 8.33 13.17 -10.92
CA TYR A 164 9.54 13.15 -11.73
C TYR A 164 9.33 12.65 -13.17
N LEU A 165 8.24 11.93 -13.46
CA LEU A 165 7.87 11.54 -14.84
C LEU A 165 7.28 12.69 -15.65
N TYR A 166 6.76 13.71 -14.96
CA TYR A 166 5.89 14.74 -15.56
C TYR A 166 6.38 16.18 -15.30
N GLY A 167 7.27 16.38 -14.33
CA GLY A 167 7.71 17.70 -13.88
C GLY A 167 6.78 18.37 -12.86
N SER A 168 5.63 17.77 -12.53
CA SER A 168 4.72 18.22 -11.46
C SER A 168 3.96 17.04 -10.85
N ASP A 169 3.41 17.26 -9.66
CA ASP A 169 2.56 16.31 -8.92
C ASP A 169 1.06 16.44 -9.22
N GLU A 170 0.69 17.35 -10.13
CA GLU A 170 -0.70 17.61 -10.55
C GLU A 170 -0.99 17.18 -11.99
N ALA A 171 0.03 16.68 -12.72
CA ALA A 171 -0.12 16.27 -14.10
C ALA A 171 -1.07 15.06 -14.24
N PRO A 172 -1.86 14.97 -15.33
CA PRO A 172 -2.60 13.75 -15.61
C PRO A 172 -1.61 12.60 -15.87
N ALA A 173 -1.85 11.46 -15.22
CA ALA A 173 -1.03 10.27 -15.37
C ALA A 173 -1.09 9.72 -16.80
N GLU A 174 0.07 9.29 -17.31
CA GLU A 174 0.15 8.61 -18.60
C GLU A 174 -0.49 7.21 -18.55
N LEU A 175 -0.91 6.71 -19.72
CA LEU A 175 -1.46 5.35 -19.78
C LEU A 175 -0.37 4.31 -19.51
N LEU A 176 -0.67 3.31 -18.67
CA LEU A 176 0.23 2.20 -18.34
C LEU A 176 0.63 1.36 -19.59
N THR A 177 -0.16 1.44 -20.66
CA THR A 177 0.12 0.78 -21.95
C THR A 177 1.17 1.53 -22.80
N THR A 178 1.56 2.75 -22.42
CA THR A 178 2.56 3.52 -23.17
C THR A 178 3.93 2.82 -23.19
N PRO A 179 4.64 2.82 -24.34
CA PRO A 179 5.99 2.23 -24.41
C PRO A 179 6.99 2.86 -23.42
N ARG A 180 6.83 4.15 -23.11
CA ARG A 180 7.70 4.89 -22.18
C ARG A 180 7.60 4.35 -20.76
N LEU A 181 6.39 4.21 -20.22
CA LEU A 181 6.21 3.69 -18.85
C LEU A 181 6.55 2.20 -18.74
N ARG A 182 6.23 1.39 -19.77
CA ARG A 182 6.67 -0.01 -19.81
C ARG A 182 8.19 -0.15 -19.82
N LYS A 183 8.88 0.70 -20.59
CA LYS A 183 10.35 0.78 -20.57
C LYS A 183 10.83 1.20 -19.18
N TRP A 184 10.18 2.19 -18.57
CA TRP A 184 10.55 2.68 -17.24
C TRP A 184 10.56 1.56 -16.21
N MET A 185 9.44 0.84 -16.08
CA MET A 185 9.30 -0.25 -15.13
C MET A 185 10.27 -1.40 -15.41
N ARG A 186 10.39 -1.82 -16.68
CA ARG A 186 11.24 -2.95 -17.05
C ARG A 186 12.71 -2.67 -16.78
N ASP A 187 13.20 -1.52 -17.22
CA ASP A 187 14.63 -1.24 -17.18
C ASP A 187 15.09 -0.91 -15.74
N SER A 188 14.26 -0.24 -14.92
CA SER A 188 14.57 0.00 -13.51
C SER A 188 14.63 -1.30 -12.70
N ILE A 189 13.66 -2.21 -12.89
CA ILE A 189 13.65 -3.52 -12.24
C ILE A 189 14.83 -4.38 -12.71
N ALA A 190 15.15 -4.37 -14.02
CA ALA A 190 16.27 -5.13 -14.55
C ALA A 190 17.61 -4.73 -13.91
N LEU A 191 17.82 -3.43 -13.67
CA LEU A 191 19.01 -2.92 -12.98
C LEU A 191 19.07 -3.39 -11.52
N LEU A 192 17.95 -3.41 -10.79
CA LEU A 192 17.90 -3.92 -9.42
C LEU A 192 18.17 -5.42 -9.35
N ARG A 193 17.58 -6.20 -10.28
CA ARG A 193 17.79 -7.66 -10.35
C ARG A 193 19.24 -8.06 -10.58
N ALA A 194 20.04 -7.20 -11.23
CA ALA A 194 21.46 -7.48 -11.44
C ALA A 194 22.24 -7.58 -10.11
N GLU A 195 21.76 -6.93 -9.04
CA GLU A 195 22.36 -7.00 -7.70
C GLU A 195 21.52 -7.80 -6.70
N PHE A 196 20.19 -7.73 -6.79
CA PHE A 196 19.24 -8.27 -5.83
C PHE A 196 18.23 -9.22 -6.51
N GLY A 197 18.74 -10.24 -7.19
CA GLY A 197 17.95 -11.13 -8.05
C GLY A 197 16.91 -12.00 -7.34
N ASP A 198 17.04 -12.21 -6.02
CA ASP A 198 16.15 -13.08 -5.23
C ASP A 198 14.91 -12.36 -4.68
N LEU A 199 14.81 -11.03 -4.85
CA LEU A 199 13.64 -10.25 -4.42
C LEU A 199 12.57 -10.20 -5.52
N ASP A 200 11.32 -10.06 -5.08
CA ASP A 200 10.19 -9.80 -5.96
C ASP A 200 9.95 -8.29 -6.11
N TYR A 201 9.69 -7.85 -7.34
CA TYR A 201 9.53 -6.45 -7.71
C TYR A 201 8.16 -6.16 -8.32
N THR A 202 7.62 -4.98 -8.02
CA THR A 202 6.41 -4.47 -8.68
C THR A 202 6.41 -2.95 -8.82
N TYR A 203 5.35 -2.46 -9.44
CA TYR A 203 4.84 -1.09 -9.36
C TYR A 203 3.34 -1.23 -9.06
N SER A 204 2.92 -0.79 -7.87
CA SER A 204 1.51 -0.86 -7.43
C SER A 204 0.61 0.09 -8.24
N GLN A 205 -0.68 -0.20 -8.31
CA GLN A 205 -1.62 0.51 -9.20
C GLN A 205 -2.97 0.74 -8.51
N SER A 206 -3.56 1.94 -8.66
CA SER A 206 -4.91 2.25 -8.14
C SER A 206 -5.92 2.68 -9.21
N SER A 207 -5.51 2.70 -10.48
CA SER A 207 -6.32 3.20 -11.58
C SER A 207 -5.96 2.50 -12.88
N GLN A 208 -6.71 2.83 -13.94
CA GLN A 208 -6.55 2.27 -15.29
C GLN A 208 -6.68 0.73 -15.35
N PHE A 209 -7.40 0.15 -14.40
CA PHE A 209 -7.61 -1.30 -14.36
C PHE A 209 -8.40 -1.79 -15.56
N ASP A 210 -9.25 -0.97 -16.16
CA ASP A 210 -9.92 -1.24 -17.44
C ASP A 210 -8.93 -1.58 -18.58
N LEU A 211 -7.67 -1.16 -18.47
CA LEU A 211 -6.61 -1.48 -19.43
C LEU A 211 -5.88 -2.80 -19.15
N TRP A 212 -6.18 -3.52 -18.05
CA TRP A 212 -5.49 -4.78 -17.73
C TRP A 212 -5.43 -5.81 -18.88
N PRO A 213 -6.42 -5.89 -19.82
CA PRO A 213 -6.32 -6.77 -20.99
C PRO A 213 -5.21 -6.37 -21.96
N GLU A 214 -4.79 -5.11 -21.97
CA GLU A 214 -3.82 -4.54 -22.91
C GLU A 214 -2.45 -4.25 -22.25
N GLN A 215 -2.41 -4.23 -20.92
CA GLN A 215 -1.18 -4.01 -20.17
C GLN A 215 -0.20 -5.19 -20.32
N ASP A 216 1.02 -4.88 -20.74
CA ASP A 216 2.16 -5.80 -20.63
C ASP A 216 2.85 -5.55 -19.29
N VAL A 217 2.63 -6.49 -18.37
CA VAL A 217 3.19 -6.51 -17.01
C VAL A 217 4.28 -7.58 -16.85
N SER A 218 4.83 -8.10 -17.95
CA SER A 218 5.79 -9.21 -17.92
C SER A 218 7.00 -8.96 -17.02
N MET A 219 7.39 -7.69 -16.83
CA MET A 219 8.50 -7.27 -15.98
C MET A 219 8.23 -7.31 -14.47
N LEU A 220 6.96 -7.35 -14.03
CA LEU A 220 6.58 -7.38 -12.61
C LEU A 220 6.55 -8.81 -12.11
N ASP A 221 6.99 -9.09 -10.88
CA ASP A 221 6.87 -10.45 -10.30
C ASP A 221 5.46 -10.77 -9.82
N PHE A 222 4.78 -9.75 -9.30
CA PHE A 222 3.43 -9.81 -8.76
C PHE A 222 2.67 -8.53 -9.07
N LEU A 223 1.36 -8.56 -8.87
CA LEU A 223 0.47 -7.43 -9.10
C LEU A 223 -0.01 -6.88 -7.76
N GLU A 224 -0.03 -5.55 -7.61
CA GLU A 224 -0.52 -4.89 -6.39
C GLU A 224 -1.61 -3.85 -6.73
N PRO A 225 -2.83 -4.30 -7.10
CA PRO A 225 -3.94 -3.41 -7.35
C PRO A 225 -4.58 -2.93 -6.04
N HIS A 226 -4.84 -1.63 -5.95
CA HIS A 226 -5.62 -1.02 -4.87
C HIS A 226 -7.09 -0.97 -5.26
N ILE A 227 -7.96 -1.59 -4.47
CA ILE A 227 -9.34 -1.85 -4.84
C ILE A 227 -10.26 -1.32 -3.76
N TRP A 228 -11.07 -0.30 -4.07
CA TRP A 228 -12.08 0.22 -3.15
C TRP A 228 -13.44 0.30 -3.84
N MET A 229 -14.50 -0.07 -3.12
CA MET A 229 -15.88 0.10 -3.56
C MET A 229 -16.16 1.55 -4.00
N ASN A 230 -15.65 2.54 -3.26
CA ASN A 230 -15.91 3.95 -3.59
C ASN A 230 -14.98 4.54 -4.65
N ASN A 231 -14.05 3.77 -5.23
CA ASN A 231 -13.28 4.24 -6.38
C ASN A 231 -14.26 4.49 -7.55
N PRO A 232 -14.15 5.62 -8.30
CA PRO A 232 -15.04 5.91 -9.42
C PRO A 232 -15.05 4.84 -10.53
N SER A 233 -13.97 4.09 -10.70
CA SER A 233 -13.93 2.94 -11.60
C SER A 233 -14.71 1.74 -11.05
N CYS A 234 -14.85 1.65 -9.72
CA CYS A 234 -15.57 0.58 -9.03
C CYS A 234 -17.08 0.84 -8.95
N SER A 235 -17.47 2.01 -8.47
CA SER A 235 -18.88 2.36 -8.32
C SER A 235 -19.14 3.87 -8.36
N SER A 236 -20.42 4.22 -8.46
CA SER A 236 -20.93 5.58 -8.39
C SER A 236 -21.07 6.14 -6.96
N PHE A 237 -20.61 5.42 -5.91
CA PHE A 237 -20.86 5.75 -4.50
C PHE A 237 -20.58 7.23 -4.17
N ASN A 238 -19.36 7.69 -4.45
CA ASN A 238 -18.93 9.05 -4.13
C ASN A 238 -19.75 10.11 -4.88
N ALA A 239 -20.06 9.87 -6.16
CA ALA A 239 -20.87 10.80 -6.96
C ALA A 239 -22.30 10.92 -6.40
N GLU A 240 -22.91 9.81 -5.98
CA GLU A 240 -24.28 9.78 -5.44
C GLU A 240 -24.41 10.51 -4.09
N ILE A 241 -23.36 10.46 -3.25
CA ILE A 241 -23.33 11.19 -1.98
C ILE A 241 -22.70 12.59 -2.09
N GLY A 242 -22.26 13.00 -3.28
CA GLY A 242 -21.65 14.30 -3.54
C GLY A 242 -20.32 14.51 -2.82
N TYR A 243 -19.47 13.49 -2.78
CA TYR A 243 -18.12 13.54 -2.20
C TYR A 243 -17.07 13.57 -3.31
N SER A 244 -16.15 14.54 -3.24
CA SER A 244 -15.07 14.78 -4.19
C SER A 244 -13.69 14.80 -3.53
N PHE A 245 -13.54 14.10 -2.40
CA PHE A 245 -12.28 14.01 -1.64
C PHE A 245 -11.76 15.37 -1.13
N ARG A 246 -12.68 16.28 -0.77
CA ARG A 246 -12.34 17.58 -0.19
C ARG A 246 -12.74 17.66 1.28
N THR A 247 -11.90 18.31 2.10
CA THR A 247 -12.06 18.42 3.56
C THR A 247 -13.43 18.95 3.96
N ARG A 248 -13.88 20.00 3.26
CA ARG A 248 -15.16 20.67 3.53
C ARG A 248 -16.36 19.74 3.33
N GLU A 249 -16.20 18.67 2.57
CA GLU A 249 -17.23 17.68 2.26
C GLU A 249 -17.18 16.46 3.19
N PHE A 250 -16.15 16.32 4.03
CA PHE A 250 -16.01 15.14 4.90
C PHE A 250 -17.16 15.03 5.93
N GLN A 251 -17.67 16.15 6.44
CA GLN A 251 -18.86 16.15 7.30
C GLN A 251 -20.11 15.63 6.55
N ASN A 252 -20.25 15.99 5.28
CA ASN A 252 -21.34 15.47 4.44
C ASN A 252 -21.15 13.99 4.16
N PHE A 253 -19.91 13.56 3.92
CA PHE A 253 -19.57 12.15 3.76
C PHE A 253 -19.96 11.34 5.01
N MET A 254 -19.60 11.79 6.22
CA MET A 254 -19.98 11.13 7.48
C MET A 254 -21.51 10.99 7.63
N THR A 255 -22.25 12.02 7.23
CA THR A 255 -23.72 12.04 7.39
C THR A 255 -24.43 11.18 6.34
N ARG A 256 -23.90 11.10 5.11
CA ARG A 256 -24.59 10.47 3.96
C ARG A 256 -24.11 9.07 3.63
N SER A 257 -22.85 8.74 3.90
CA SER A 257 -22.21 7.49 3.46
C SER A 257 -22.92 6.24 3.99
N ARG A 258 -23.09 6.12 5.31
CA ARG A 258 -23.70 4.94 5.94
C ARG A 258 -25.16 4.72 5.52
N PRO A 259 -26.09 5.69 5.63
CA PRO A 259 -27.47 5.46 5.20
C PRO A 259 -27.56 5.07 3.72
N HIS A 260 -26.73 5.69 2.87
CA HIS A 260 -26.69 5.40 1.45
C HIS A 260 -26.16 4.00 1.15
N TYR A 261 -25.06 3.60 1.80
CA TYR A 261 -24.52 2.24 1.71
C TYR A 261 -25.56 1.21 2.12
N LEU A 262 -26.17 1.34 3.31
CA LEU A 262 -27.13 0.36 3.83
C LEU A 262 -28.36 0.22 2.94
N ALA A 263 -28.86 1.32 2.36
CA ALA A 263 -30.00 1.29 1.44
C ALA A 263 -29.66 0.59 0.10
N ASN A 264 -28.38 0.48 -0.24
CA ASN A 264 -27.90 -0.04 -1.53
C ASN A 264 -26.87 -1.17 -1.36
N LYS A 265 -26.79 -1.79 -0.18
CA LYS A 265 -25.69 -2.70 0.20
C LYS A 265 -25.45 -3.80 -0.83
N PRO A 266 -26.47 -4.55 -1.32
CA PRO A 266 -26.25 -5.58 -2.33
C PRO A 266 -25.58 -5.07 -3.61
N ARG A 267 -25.86 -3.83 -4.03
CA ARG A 267 -25.26 -3.25 -5.23
C ARG A 267 -23.78 -2.90 -5.02
N PHE A 268 -23.46 -2.32 -3.87
CA PHE A 268 -22.08 -1.91 -3.57
C PHE A 268 -21.18 -3.09 -3.22
N ASP A 269 -21.72 -4.09 -2.53
CA ASP A 269 -21.02 -5.36 -2.30
C ASP A 269 -20.73 -6.04 -3.64
N ALA A 270 -21.72 -6.18 -4.52
CA ALA A 270 -21.55 -6.78 -5.84
C ALA A 270 -20.52 -6.01 -6.72
N ALA A 271 -20.54 -4.68 -6.67
CA ALA A 271 -19.56 -3.86 -7.40
C ALA A 271 -18.12 -4.14 -6.91
N LEU A 272 -17.92 -4.24 -5.59
CA LEU A 272 -16.64 -4.57 -5.01
C LEU A 272 -16.19 -5.98 -5.43
N THR A 273 -17.05 -6.99 -5.27
CA THR A 273 -16.69 -8.38 -5.56
C THR A 273 -16.41 -8.60 -7.06
N GLU A 274 -17.15 -7.93 -7.95
CA GLU A 274 -16.89 -7.98 -9.40
C GLU A 274 -15.48 -7.45 -9.74
N TRP A 275 -15.03 -6.39 -9.06
CA TRP A 275 -13.69 -5.85 -9.27
C TRP A 275 -12.58 -6.74 -8.69
N ILE A 276 -12.84 -7.40 -7.56
CA ILE A 276 -11.94 -8.43 -7.03
C ILE A 276 -11.82 -9.60 -8.02
N ASP A 277 -12.93 -10.06 -8.59
CA ASP A 277 -12.93 -11.14 -9.59
C ASP A 277 -12.16 -10.75 -10.86
N LYS A 278 -12.32 -9.51 -11.34
CA LYS A 278 -11.52 -8.98 -12.47
C LYS A 278 -10.03 -8.98 -12.18
N ALA A 279 -9.62 -8.58 -10.99
CA ALA A 279 -8.22 -8.65 -10.58
C ALA A 279 -7.72 -10.11 -10.51
N ALA A 280 -8.53 -11.03 -9.99
CA ALA A 280 -8.25 -12.47 -10.02
C ALA A 280 -8.09 -13.00 -11.45
N ASP A 281 -8.92 -12.57 -12.40
CA ASP A 281 -8.80 -12.95 -13.82
C ASP A 281 -7.54 -12.38 -14.47
N TRP A 282 -7.14 -11.16 -14.11
CA TRP A 282 -5.87 -10.59 -14.52
C TRP A 282 -4.67 -11.43 -14.02
N SER A 283 -4.72 -11.85 -12.76
CA SER A 283 -3.75 -12.78 -12.18
C SER A 283 -3.72 -14.13 -12.90
N LYS A 284 -4.88 -14.73 -13.22
CA LYS A 284 -4.94 -16.00 -13.98
C LYS A 284 -4.30 -15.86 -15.35
N ARG A 285 -4.59 -14.77 -16.06
CA ARG A 285 -4.05 -14.53 -17.41
C ARG A 285 -2.54 -14.34 -17.42
N THR A 286 -2.00 -13.65 -16.41
CA THR A 286 -0.58 -13.31 -16.34
C THR A 286 0.25 -14.35 -15.59
N GLY A 287 -0.39 -15.25 -14.84
CA GLY A 287 0.28 -16.19 -13.95
C GLY A 287 0.93 -15.54 -12.73
N LYS A 288 0.58 -14.29 -12.42
CA LYS A 288 1.20 -13.50 -11.34
C LYS A 288 0.33 -13.51 -10.08
N PRO A 289 0.89 -13.67 -8.89
CA PRO A 289 0.11 -13.55 -7.66
C PRO A 289 -0.32 -12.10 -7.43
N LEU A 290 -1.33 -11.94 -6.58
CA LEU A 290 -1.84 -10.64 -6.17
C LEU A 290 -1.45 -10.32 -4.74
N VAL A 291 -1.16 -9.05 -4.50
CA VAL A 291 -1.05 -8.43 -3.20
C VAL A 291 -2.04 -7.26 -3.20
N THR A 292 -2.71 -6.97 -2.08
CA THR A 292 -3.48 -5.72 -1.95
C THR A 292 -3.29 -5.18 -0.56
N THR A 293 -2.82 -3.95 -0.48
CA THR A 293 -2.55 -3.24 0.77
C THR A 293 -3.44 -2.03 0.98
N GLU A 294 -4.13 -1.58 -0.07
CA GLU A 294 -5.09 -0.49 -0.01
C GLU A 294 -6.47 -0.89 -0.57
N SER A 295 -7.45 -0.98 0.32
CA SER A 295 -8.77 -1.55 0.06
C SER A 295 -9.69 -1.47 1.30
N TRP A 296 -10.93 -1.99 1.33
CA TRP A 296 -11.80 -2.49 0.25
C TRP A 296 -13.05 -1.62 0.09
N ALA A 297 -13.33 -0.78 1.09
CA ALA A 297 -14.56 -0.04 1.22
C ALA A 297 -14.42 1.38 0.66
N VAL A 298 -13.70 2.23 1.39
CA VAL A 298 -13.57 3.65 1.06
C VAL A 298 -12.11 4.06 1.07
N ILE A 299 -11.72 4.90 0.12
CA ILE A 299 -10.35 5.43 0.04
C ILE A 299 -10.02 6.26 1.28
N ASN A 300 -10.86 7.24 1.65
CA ASN A 300 -10.65 8.12 2.80
C ASN A 300 -11.68 7.89 3.91
N TYR A 301 -11.19 7.72 5.14
CA TYR A 301 -11.96 7.65 6.39
C TYR A 301 -11.03 8.01 7.55
N ARG A 302 -11.59 8.41 8.69
CA ARG A 302 -10.83 8.66 9.92
C ARG A 302 -11.75 8.62 11.14
N ASP A 303 -11.14 8.57 12.32
CA ASP A 303 -11.89 8.79 13.54
C ASP A 303 -12.46 10.22 13.56
N TRP A 304 -13.78 10.32 13.66
CA TRP A 304 -14.50 11.59 13.54
C TRP A 304 -15.82 11.54 14.31
N PRO A 305 -16.36 12.68 14.77
CA PRO A 305 -17.74 12.73 15.25
C PRO A 305 -18.71 12.14 14.23
N MET A 306 -19.59 11.23 14.65
CA MET A 306 -20.54 10.50 13.79
C MET A 306 -19.91 9.46 12.84
N ALA A 307 -18.59 9.27 12.85
CA ALA A 307 -17.99 8.13 12.16
C ALA A 307 -18.49 6.82 12.79
N ASP A 308 -19.12 5.99 11.97
CA ASP A 308 -19.43 4.62 12.32
C ASP A 308 -18.51 3.71 11.51
N TRP A 309 -17.65 2.97 12.19
CA TRP A 309 -16.72 2.05 11.53
C TRP A 309 -17.40 0.74 11.13
N GLY A 310 -18.56 0.41 11.69
CA GLY A 310 -19.23 -0.88 11.46
C GLY A 310 -19.50 -1.14 9.98
N TRP A 311 -20.08 -0.19 9.25
CA TRP A 311 -20.38 -0.37 7.83
C TRP A 311 -19.12 -0.45 6.95
N VAL A 312 -18.04 0.26 7.33
CA VAL A 312 -16.74 0.20 6.63
C VAL A 312 -16.11 -1.16 6.87
N MET A 313 -16.10 -1.63 8.12
CA MET A 313 -15.59 -2.94 8.53
C MET A 313 -16.38 -4.10 7.92
N ASP A 314 -17.70 -3.99 7.82
CA ASP A 314 -18.55 -4.98 7.15
C ASP A 314 -18.17 -5.14 5.68
N LEU A 315 -17.99 -4.03 4.96
CA LEU A 315 -17.60 -4.06 3.55
C LEU A 315 -16.13 -4.48 3.35
N CYS A 316 -15.26 -4.15 4.29
CA CYS A 316 -13.88 -4.64 4.31
C CYS A 316 -13.83 -6.16 4.52
N ALA A 317 -14.68 -6.72 5.39
CA ALA A 317 -14.78 -8.17 5.58
C ALA A 317 -15.23 -8.87 4.29
N GLU A 318 -16.25 -8.35 3.60
CA GLU A 318 -16.70 -8.86 2.30
C GLU A 318 -15.55 -8.92 1.27
N GLY A 319 -14.77 -7.82 1.16
CA GLY A 319 -13.63 -7.77 0.25
C GLY A 319 -12.53 -8.79 0.59
N VAL A 320 -12.20 -8.95 1.87
CA VAL A 320 -11.23 -9.96 2.34
C VAL A 320 -11.71 -11.37 2.01
N GLU A 321 -12.96 -11.69 2.34
CA GLU A 321 -13.54 -13.02 2.13
C GLU A 321 -13.58 -13.39 0.65
N GLN A 322 -14.01 -12.46 -0.22
CA GLN A 322 -13.98 -12.66 -1.67
C GLN A 322 -12.55 -12.83 -2.19
N ALA A 323 -11.62 -11.95 -1.85
CA ALA A 323 -10.23 -12.02 -2.31
C ALA A 323 -9.56 -13.33 -1.88
N ALA A 324 -9.76 -13.74 -0.62
CA ALA A 324 -9.26 -14.99 -0.07
C ALA A 324 -9.85 -16.22 -0.80
N ALA A 325 -11.15 -16.20 -1.12
CA ALA A 325 -11.82 -17.30 -1.81
C ALA A 325 -11.29 -17.54 -3.23
N THR A 326 -10.76 -16.51 -3.91
CA THR A 326 -10.19 -16.67 -5.27
C THR A 326 -8.92 -17.53 -5.29
N GLY A 327 -8.21 -17.59 -4.17
CA GLY A 327 -6.88 -18.18 -4.05
C GLY A 327 -5.77 -17.55 -4.90
N ARG A 328 -6.00 -16.34 -5.42
CA ARG A 328 -5.03 -15.61 -6.25
C ARG A 328 -4.12 -14.67 -5.47
N TRP A 329 -4.52 -14.28 -4.26
CA TRP A 329 -3.76 -13.37 -3.41
C TRP A 329 -2.77 -14.12 -2.52
N THR A 330 -1.52 -13.68 -2.51
CA THR A 330 -0.47 -14.17 -1.60
C THR A 330 -0.25 -13.23 -0.41
N ALA A 331 -0.79 -12.00 -0.45
CA ALA A 331 -0.92 -11.14 0.72
C ALA A 331 -2.18 -10.26 0.64
N ILE A 332 -2.95 -10.20 1.71
CA ILE A 332 -4.26 -9.52 1.75
C ILE A 332 -4.29 -8.59 2.97
N CYS A 333 -4.62 -7.31 2.77
CA CYS A 333 -4.98 -6.43 3.88
C CYS A 333 -6.46 -6.49 4.20
N THR A 334 -6.81 -6.17 5.45
CA THR A 334 -8.22 -5.98 5.80
C THR A 334 -8.69 -4.59 5.43
N SER A 335 -7.81 -3.59 5.45
CA SER A 335 -8.10 -2.21 5.02
C SER A 335 -6.83 -1.34 5.00
N ASN A 336 -6.82 -0.25 4.23
CA ASN A 336 -5.84 0.84 4.37
C ASN A 336 -5.93 1.64 5.70
N PHE A 337 -6.94 1.38 6.54
CA PHE A 337 -7.08 1.98 7.88
C PHE A 337 -6.50 1.10 9.00
N CYS A 338 -5.72 0.07 8.68
CA CYS A 338 -5.26 -0.94 9.63
C CYS A 338 -3.98 -0.50 10.39
N GLY A 339 -4.10 0.57 11.19
CA GLY A 339 -3.01 1.08 12.02
C GLY A 339 -3.48 1.80 13.29
N PRO A 340 -2.60 2.01 14.29
CA PRO A 340 -2.97 2.49 15.62
C PRO A 340 -3.66 3.86 15.67
N GLN A 341 -3.43 4.71 14.65
CA GLN A 341 -4.07 6.02 14.58
C GLN A 341 -5.58 5.94 14.26
N TYR A 342 -6.03 4.86 13.63
CA TYR A 342 -7.44 4.64 13.27
C TYR A 342 -8.11 3.78 14.35
N ARG A 343 -8.30 4.34 15.54
CA ARG A 343 -8.74 3.61 16.74
C ARG A 343 -10.05 2.87 16.51
N GLY A 344 -10.97 3.44 15.73
CA GLY A 344 -12.25 2.80 15.47
C GLY A 344 -12.17 1.54 14.61
N MET A 345 -11.19 1.44 13.70
CA MET A 345 -10.82 0.20 12.99
C MET A 345 -9.99 -0.70 13.91
N TRP A 346 -8.93 -0.14 14.52
CA TRP A 346 -7.88 -0.89 15.21
C TRP A 346 -8.32 -1.59 16.50
N ARG A 347 -9.36 -1.10 17.19
CA ARG A 347 -9.71 -1.60 18.53
C ARG A 347 -10.35 -3.00 18.58
N ASP A 348 -10.96 -3.48 17.49
CA ASP A 348 -11.68 -4.76 17.49
C ASP A 348 -10.74 -5.93 17.11
N ILE A 349 -10.00 -6.42 18.11
CA ILE A 349 -9.08 -7.54 17.95
C ILE A 349 -9.80 -8.79 17.43
N GLY A 350 -11.04 -9.04 17.86
CA GLY A 350 -11.82 -10.22 17.44
C GLY A 350 -12.14 -10.19 15.95
N TRP A 351 -12.53 -9.03 15.43
CA TRP A 351 -12.75 -8.83 14.00
C TRP A 351 -11.47 -9.05 13.18
N HIS A 352 -10.35 -8.46 13.61
CA HIS A 352 -9.07 -8.63 12.94
C HIS A 352 -8.61 -10.09 12.93
N ARG A 353 -8.64 -10.77 14.08
CA ARG A 353 -8.23 -12.18 14.18
C ARG A 353 -9.06 -13.08 13.29
N ARG A 354 -10.40 -12.89 13.24
CA ARG A 354 -11.26 -13.64 12.32
C ARG A 354 -10.80 -13.50 10.87
N LEU A 355 -10.59 -12.27 10.40
CA LEU A 355 -10.21 -12.02 9.01
C LEU A 355 -8.77 -12.48 8.70
N THR A 356 -7.82 -12.25 9.60
CA THR A 356 -6.46 -12.73 9.40
C THR A 356 -6.40 -14.26 9.42
N ASP A 357 -7.21 -14.94 10.23
CA ASP A 357 -7.32 -16.40 10.20
C ASP A 357 -7.91 -16.91 8.87
N ILE A 358 -8.92 -16.22 8.32
CA ILE A 358 -9.43 -16.50 6.95
C ILE A 358 -8.31 -16.34 5.93
N ILE A 359 -7.60 -15.22 5.94
CA ILE A 359 -6.50 -14.94 4.99
C ILE A 359 -5.43 -16.03 5.07
N LYS A 360 -4.94 -16.36 6.27
CA LYS A 360 -3.82 -17.28 6.46
C LYS A 360 -4.18 -18.75 6.23
N SER A 361 -5.48 -19.08 6.24
CA SER A 361 -5.99 -20.43 5.96
C SER A 361 -6.56 -20.60 4.55
N SER A 362 -6.62 -19.52 3.76
CA SER A 362 -7.24 -19.56 2.45
C SER A 362 -6.41 -20.40 1.45
N PRO A 363 -7.09 -21.07 0.49
CA PRO A 363 -6.40 -21.88 -0.50
C PRO A 363 -5.59 -20.99 -1.42
N LEU A 364 -4.39 -21.40 -1.79
CA LEU A 364 -3.61 -20.76 -2.85
C LEU A 364 -3.73 -21.51 -4.16
N ALA A 365 -3.70 -20.83 -5.30
CA ALA A 365 -3.55 -21.50 -6.59
C ALA A 365 -2.24 -22.32 -6.62
N ALA A 366 -2.26 -23.48 -7.28
CA ALA A 366 -1.19 -24.47 -7.18
C ALA A 366 0.17 -23.92 -7.66
N GLU A 367 0.16 -23.01 -8.63
CA GLU A 367 1.35 -22.36 -9.18
C GLU A 367 2.07 -21.42 -8.20
N PHE A 368 1.40 -20.99 -7.11
CA PHE A 368 1.99 -20.11 -6.08
C PHE A 368 2.49 -20.89 -4.85
N ARG A 369 2.09 -22.15 -4.74
CA ARG A 369 2.49 -23.02 -3.63
C ARG A 369 3.93 -23.48 -3.88
N LYS A 370 4.79 -23.21 -2.90
CA LYS A 370 6.17 -23.70 -2.89
C LYS A 370 6.25 -25.19 -2.59
#